data_AF-A0AA86K9X3-F1
#
_entry.id   AF-A0AA86K9X3-F1
#
_cell.length_a   1.000
_cell.length_b   1.000
_cell.length_c   1.000
_cell.angle_alpha   90.00
_cell.angle_beta   90.00
_cell.angle_gamma   90.00
#
_symmetry.space_group_name_H-M   'P 1'
#
loop_
_entity.id
_entity.type
_entity.pdbx_description
1 polymer ?
#
loop_
_entity_poly.entity_id
_entity_poly.type
_entity_poly.pdbx_seq_one_letter_code
_entity_poly.pdbx_strand_id
1 'polypeptide(L)'
;MRGREKQGQLLSPFDSPGVRGSGCVRRAWLALLTVALSTGMALGASEFAVRLLAPQPTKVTVPVIMDEELIYRLPAGTRGTDVKDEFAVSIGTNAHGLRDRDYAPTKPPGILERLLVIGDSMTFAEGVEAEQTYPKVLERALDGRYEVINAAIRGYGTDQEMIWLERLVPLYRPDAVVLAFFAVNDVDDVLYAGLFEVVDGRLVRRRVSAETSPKYKYYEQQSFIQTFPGYRFLIEHSHLVNWARQRWARREYDRLFPSSGAVDAEHEERAWAVISRLLGSWDEWMRREGIRPLILLIPSWAQVHQGGDALVDARTERVLQWGRERSVSVLDPRLALRTAWERGVQTYYPRDRHMTAQGHAVVAAYLKSGLESLGIVH
;
A
#
# COMPACT_ATOMS: atom_id res chain seq x y z
N MET A 1 30.35 74.10 -79.49
CA MET A 1 28.92 73.87 -79.19
C MET A 1 28.81 72.83 -78.07
N ARG A 2 28.08 73.17 -77.00
CA ARG A 2 27.32 72.33 -76.04
C ARG A 2 27.89 70.92 -75.75
N GLY A 3 28.39 70.57 -74.57
CA GLY A 3 27.88 70.88 -73.22
C GLY A 3 26.95 69.77 -72.75
N ARG A 4 27.45 68.85 -71.90
CA ARG A 4 26.70 68.21 -70.80
C ARG A 4 27.62 67.39 -69.90
N GLU A 5 27.83 67.94 -68.71
CA GLU A 5 28.38 67.30 -67.51
C GLU A 5 27.50 66.10 -67.10
N LYS A 6 28.13 65.00 -66.70
CA LYS A 6 27.50 63.97 -65.85
C LYS A 6 28.17 64.04 -64.49
N GLN A 7 27.41 64.54 -63.51
CA GLN A 7 27.77 64.59 -62.11
C GLN A 7 28.04 63.18 -61.56
N GLY A 8 29.17 63.03 -60.87
CA GLY A 8 29.47 61.87 -60.05
C GLY A 8 28.59 61.87 -58.80
N GLN A 9 27.87 60.77 -58.56
CA GLN A 9 27.28 60.47 -57.27
C GLN A 9 28.39 60.01 -56.33
N LEU A 10 28.68 60.83 -55.32
CA LEU A 10 29.46 60.43 -54.15
C LEU A 10 28.75 59.28 -53.42
N LEU A 11 29.49 58.20 -53.21
CA LEU A 11 29.19 57.16 -52.23
C LEU A 11 29.15 57.79 -50.83
N SER A 12 28.03 57.60 -50.11
CA SER A 12 27.94 57.84 -48.67
C SER A 12 28.47 56.61 -47.91
N PRO A 13 29.50 56.74 -47.05
CA PRO A 13 29.99 55.62 -46.25
C PRO A 13 29.41 55.70 -44.82
N PHE A 14 28.10 55.54 -44.67
CA PHE A 14 27.48 55.36 -43.35
C PHE A 14 26.26 54.44 -43.42
N ASP A 15 26.51 53.16 -43.72
CA ASP A 15 25.65 52.09 -43.25
C ASP A 15 26.46 51.24 -42.28
N SER A 16 26.43 51.62 -41.00
CA SER A 16 26.87 50.75 -39.93
C SER A 16 26.01 49.48 -39.96
N PRO A 17 26.59 48.26 -39.81
CA PRO A 17 25.80 47.05 -39.63
C PRO A 17 25.16 47.09 -38.24
N GLY A 18 24.05 47.82 -38.13
CA GLY A 18 23.23 47.93 -36.94
C GLY A 18 22.59 46.59 -36.64
N VAL A 19 23.15 45.89 -35.66
CA VAL A 19 22.45 45.14 -34.60
C VAL A 19 21.06 44.60 -34.99
N ARG A 20 20.95 43.71 -36.00
CA ARG A 20 19.68 43.02 -36.32
C ARG A 20 19.37 41.83 -35.40
N GLY A 21 20.28 41.49 -34.48
CA GLY A 21 20.12 40.36 -33.55
C GLY A 21 19.35 40.67 -32.24
N SER A 22 19.36 41.92 -31.76
CA SER A 22 18.87 42.23 -30.39
C SER A 22 17.35 42.33 -30.27
N GLY A 23 16.66 42.79 -31.32
CA GLY A 23 15.19 42.96 -31.32
C GLY A 23 14.42 41.64 -31.38
N CYS A 24 14.95 40.64 -32.09
CA CYS A 24 14.37 39.30 -32.16
C CYS A 24 14.48 38.58 -30.80
N VAL A 25 15.66 38.67 -30.17
CA VAL A 25 15.92 38.11 -28.84
C VAL A 25 15.02 38.76 -27.79
N ARG A 26 14.87 40.10 -27.79
CA ARG A 26 13.98 40.80 -26.84
C ARG A 26 12.51 40.40 -26.99
N ARG A 27 12.01 40.21 -28.22
CA ARG A 27 10.62 39.76 -28.45
C ARG A 27 10.41 38.32 -28.00
N ALA A 28 11.38 37.44 -28.24
CA ALA A 28 11.35 36.07 -27.74
C ALA A 28 11.30 36.04 -26.21
N TRP A 29 12.12 36.85 -25.53
CA TRP A 29 12.08 36.96 -24.07
C TRP A 29 10.75 37.50 -23.54
N LEU A 30 10.17 38.51 -24.18
CA LEU A 30 8.84 39.03 -23.78
C LEU A 30 7.72 38.01 -24.00
N ALA A 31 7.79 37.24 -25.09
CA ALA A 31 6.83 36.17 -25.35
C ALA A 31 6.97 35.06 -24.30
N LEU A 32 8.19 34.62 -24.00
CA LEU A 32 8.47 33.64 -22.95
C LEU A 32 8.01 34.13 -21.58
N LEU A 33 8.25 35.40 -21.25
CA LEU A 33 7.78 36.02 -20.01
C LEU A 33 6.25 36.06 -19.95
N THR A 34 5.59 36.41 -21.06
CA THR A 34 4.11 36.45 -21.13
C THR A 34 3.52 35.05 -20.94
N VAL A 35 4.10 34.04 -21.58
CA VAL A 35 3.69 32.63 -21.39
C VAL A 35 3.91 32.21 -19.94
N ALA A 36 5.07 32.53 -19.36
CA ALA A 36 5.38 32.19 -17.98
C ALA A 36 4.42 32.86 -16.99
N LEU A 37 4.16 34.16 -17.13
CA LEU A 37 3.25 34.92 -16.28
C LEU A 37 1.80 34.44 -16.42
N SER A 38 1.31 34.23 -17.65
CA SER A 38 -0.05 33.74 -17.89
C SER A 38 -0.25 32.32 -17.34
N THR A 39 0.74 31.45 -17.50
CA THR A 39 0.72 30.10 -16.93
C THR A 39 0.74 30.14 -15.41
N GLY A 40 1.60 30.97 -14.81
CA GLY A 40 1.64 31.17 -13.36
C GLY A 40 0.32 31.69 -12.79
N MET A 41 -0.30 32.68 -13.43
CA MET A 41 -1.62 33.20 -13.05
C MET A 41 -2.72 32.14 -13.17
N ALA A 42 -2.72 31.35 -14.25
CA ALA A 42 -3.70 30.28 -14.44
C ALA A 42 -3.55 29.17 -13.39
N LEU A 43 -2.32 28.76 -13.08
CA LEU A 43 -2.05 27.78 -12.02
C LEU A 43 -2.45 28.31 -10.65
N GLY A 44 -2.15 29.57 -10.35
CA GLY A 44 -2.53 30.22 -9.10
C GLY A 44 -4.05 30.33 -8.93
N ALA A 45 -4.77 30.74 -9.98
CA ALA A 45 -6.24 30.77 -9.98
C ALA A 45 -6.83 29.37 -9.81
N SER A 46 -6.27 28.36 -10.49
CA SER A 46 -6.72 26.96 -10.38
C SER A 46 -6.50 26.39 -8.98
N GLU A 47 -5.33 26.64 -8.39
CA GLU A 47 -5.02 26.27 -7.01
C GLU A 47 -6.00 26.91 -6.03
N PHE A 48 -6.26 28.22 -6.17
CA PHE A 48 -7.22 28.93 -5.34
C PHE A 48 -8.63 28.36 -5.47
N ALA A 49 -9.09 28.10 -6.69
CA ALA A 49 -10.40 27.52 -6.95
C ALA A 49 -10.54 26.12 -6.32
N VAL A 50 -9.55 25.24 -6.49
CA VAL A 50 -9.57 23.90 -5.86
C VAL A 50 -9.53 24.01 -4.35
N ARG A 51 -8.67 24.87 -3.78
CA ARG A 51 -8.61 25.09 -2.33
C ARG A 51 -9.97 25.54 -1.75
N LEU A 52 -10.70 26.40 -2.46
CA LEU A 52 -11.98 26.93 -2.00
C LEU A 52 -13.13 25.93 -2.18
N LEU A 53 -13.21 25.26 -3.34
CA LEU A 53 -14.38 24.47 -3.74
C LEU A 53 -14.23 22.98 -3.45
N ALA A 54 -13.00 22.48 -3.42
CA ALA A 54 -12.70 21.07 -3.24
C ALA A 54 -11.37 20.90 -2.46
N PRO A 55 -11.29 21.37 -1.21
CA PRO A 55 -10.06 21.30 -0.42
C PRO A 55 -9.56 19.86 -0.35
N GLN A 56 -8.28 19.68 -0.68
CA GLN A 56 -7.61 18.38 -0.66
C GLN A 56 -6.72 18.24 0.58
N PRO A 57 -6.53 17.02 1.11
CA PRO A 57 -5.54 16.78 2.16
C PRO A 57 -4.12 17.02 1.62
N THR A 58 -3.44 18.01 2.18
CA THR A 58 -2.02 18.27 1.98
C THR A 58 -1.23 17.50 3.02
N LYS A 59 -0.63 16.36 2.62
CA LYS A 59 -0.03 15.40 3.55
C LYS A 59 1.28 14.83 3.01
N VAL A 60 2.12 14.39 3.94
CA VAL A 60 3.28 13.54 3.65
C VAL A 60 2.88 12.11 3.90
N THR A 61 2.49 11.37 2.87
CA THR A 61 2.32 9.91 3.01
C THR A 61 3.70 9.25 2.97
N VAL A 62 3.88 8.15 3.70
CA VAL A 62 5.08 7.31 3.55
C VAL A 62 5.06 6.71 2.14
N PRO A 63 6.05 7.03 1.28
CA PRO A 63 6.06 6.53 -0.08
C PRO A 63 6.33 5.01 -0.08
N VAL A 64 6.10 4.38 -1.22
CA VAL A 64 6.62 3.04 -1.48
C VAL A 64 7.88 3.15 -2.33
N ILE A 65 8.77 2.18 -2.19
CA ILE A 65 9.95 2.05 -3.03
C ILE A 65 9.89 0.72 -3.77
N MET A 66 10.27 0.73 -5.05
CA MET A 66 10.24 -0.47 -5.87
C MET A 66 11.18 -1.53 -5.29
N ASP A 67 10.74 -2.78 -5.37
CA ASP A 67 11.49 -3.97 -4.95
C ASP A 67 11.33 -5.04 -6.01
N GLU A 68 12.44 -5.65 -6.45
CA GLU A 68 12.42 -6.59 -7.58
C GLU A 68 11.66 -7.89 -7.29
N GLU A 69 11.53 -8.27 -6.03
CA GLU A 69 10.87 -9.52 -5.63
C GLU A 69 9.48 -9.29 -5.05
N LEU A 70 9.30 -8.18 -4.33
CA LEU A 70 8.05 -7.84 -3.64
C LEU A 70 7.18 -6.86 -4.43
N ILE A 71 7.61 -6.43 -5.62
CA ILE A 71 7.09 -5.28 -6.39
C ILE A 71 7.41 -3.95 -5.71
N TYR A 72 7.07 -3.80 -4.43
CA TYR A 72 7.38 -2.63 -3.64
C TYR A 72 7.55 -3.00 -2.18
N ARG A 73 8.19 -2.12 -1.41
CA ARG A 73 8.26 -2.17 0.06
C ARG A 73 8.16 -0.77 0.64
N LEU A 74 8.00 -0.69 1.96
CA LEU A 74 8.11 0.60 2.64
C LEU A 74 9.58 0.95 2.92
N PRO A 75 9.98 2.22 2.80
CA PRO A 75 11.31 2.68 3.15
C PRO A 75 11.54 2.59 4.66
N ALA A 76 12.80 2.37 5.06
CA ALA A 76 13.20 2.33 6.46
C ALA A 76 13.16 3.72 7.12
N GLY A 77 12.88 3.78 8.42
CA GLY A 77 13.03 4.99 9.25
C GLY A 77 12.20 6.20 8.78
N THR A 78 11.14 5.97 8.01
CA THR A 78 10.39 7.04 7.34
C THR A 78 9.10 7.34 8.09
N ARG A 79 8.75 8.63 8.17
CA ARG A 79 7.53 9.09 8.81
C ARG A 79 6.64 9.86 7.85
N GLY A 80 5.35 9.74 8.07
CA GLY A 80 4.31 10.43 7.34
C GLY A 80 2.99 10.42 8.11
N THR A 81 1.98 11.03 7.51
CA THR A 81 0.62 11.06 8.00
C THR A 81 -0.31 10.67 6.86
N ASP A 82 -1.15 9.68 7.11
CA ASP A 82 -2.24 9.36 6.20
C ASP A 82 -3.53 10.01 6.66
N VAL A 83 -4.11 10.80 5.76
CA VAL A 83 -5.41 11.44 5.94
C VAL A 83 -6.40 10.85 4.95
N LYS A 84 -7.56 10.44 5.45
CA LYS A 84 -8.80 10.11 4.73
C LYS A 84 -9.97 10.81 5.42
N ASP A 85 -11.18 10.69 4.88
CA ASP A 85 -12.36 11.40 5.40
C ASP A 85 -12.69 11.10 6.87
N GLU A 86 -12.38 9.88 7.34
CA GLU A 86 -12.77 9.40 8.68
C GLU A 86 -11.61 9.35 9.68
N PHE A 87 -10.37 9.56 9.22
CA PHE A 87 -9.19 9.51 10.08
C PHE A 87 -7.99 10.28 9.54
N ALA A 88 -7.14 10.70 10.47
CA ALA A 88 -5.77 11.11 10.21
C ALA A 88 -4.86 10.34 11.16
N VAL A 89 -3.87 9.64 10.61
CA VAL A 89 -3.06 8.69 11.37
C VAL A 89 -1.58 8.84 11.06
N SER A 90 -0.76 8.76 12.10
CA SER A 90 0.69 8.78 11.93
C SER A 90 1.21 7.42 11.47
N ILE A 91 2.06 7.45 10.45
CA ILE A 91 2.77 6.29 9.93
C ILE A 91 4.25 6.50 10.16
N GLY A 92 4.87 5.57 10.87
CA GLY A 92 6.32 5.49 11.03
C GLY A 92 6.78 4.08 10.71
N THR A 93 7.92 3.95 10.03
CA THR A 93 8.56 2.66 9.78
C THR A 93 9.87 2.52 10.54
N ASN A 94 10.16 1.29 10.99
CA ASN A 94 11.40 0.95 11.67
C ASN A 94 12.58 0.78 10.69
N ALA A 95 13.74 0.31 11.17
CA ALA A 95 14.93 0.11 10.34
C ALA A 95 14.74 -0.92 9.20
N HIS A 96 13.71 -1.76 9.28
CA HIS A 96 13.38 -2.79 8.30
C HIS A 96 12.15 -2.44 7.45
N GLY A 97 11.59 -1.24 7.60
CA GLY A 97 10.40 -0.82 6.84
C GLY A 97 9.07 -1.31 7.44
N LEU A 98 9.06 -1.90 8.63
CA LEU A 98 7.84 -2.33 9.31
C LEU A 98 7.17 -1.17 10.02
N ARG A 99 5.84 -1.13 10.04
CA ARG A 99 5.07 -0.13 10.80
C ARG A 99 5.02 -0.49 12.29
N ASP A 100 6.19 -0.45 12.89
CA ASP A 100 6.43 -0.96 14.24
C ASP A 100 7.65 -0.26 14.87
N ARG A 101 8.02 -0.65 16.09
CA ARG A 101 9.33 -0.36 16.68
C ARG A 101 10.41 -1.30 16.14
N ASP A 102 11.66 -0.99 16.43
CA ASP A 102 12.77 -1.90 16.18
C ASP A 102 12.78 -3.04 17.22
N TYR A 103 13.16 -4.23 16.75
CA TYR A 103 13.32 -5.43 17.55
C TYR A 103 14.74 -5.95 17.43
N ALA A 104 15.32 -6.39 18.54
CA ALA A 104 16.63 -7.02 18.52
C ALA A 104 16.56 -8.36 17.76
N PRO A 105 17.53 -8.69 16.88
CA PRO A 105 17.55 -9.98 16.19
C PRO A 105 17.49 -11.18 17.13
N THR A 106 18.16 -11.07 18.29
CA THR A 106 18.06 -12.05 19.38
C THR A 106 16.97 -11.62 20.36
N LYS A 107 16.09 -12.56 20.77
CA LYS A 107 15.08 -12.33 21.81
C LYS A 107 15.76 -11.83 23.10
N PRO A 108 15.31 -10.69 23.68
CA PRO A 108 15.80 -10.23 24.98
C PRO A 108 15.54 -11.26 26.10
N PRO A 109 16.33 -11.28 27.18
CA PRO A 109 16.05 -12.11 28.35
C PRO A 109 14.65 -11.82 28.91
N GLY A 110 13.89 -12.88 29.22
CA GLY A 110 12.52 -12.79 29.73
C GLY A 110 11.42 -12.85 28.66
N ILE A 111 11.77 -12.75 27.37
CA ILE A 111 10.84 -13.03 26.28
C ILE A 111 10.74 -14.54 26.06
N LEU A 112 9.55 -15.10 26.25
CA LEU A 112 9.23 -16.50 26.06
C LEU A 112 9.15 -16.81 24.56
N GLU A 113 8.26 -16.12 23.86
CA GLU A 113 8.03 -16.32 22.43
C GLU A 113 7.92 -15.01 21.66
N ARG A 114 8.25 -15.08 20.37
CA ARG A 114 8.12 -14.01 19.40
C ARG A 114 7.18 -14.45 18.29
N LEU A 115 6.11 -13.70 18.12
CA LEU A 115 5.11 -13.89 17.07
C LEU A 115 5.35 -12.88 15.96
N LEU A 116 5.29 -13.34 14.72
CA LEU A 116 5.29 -12.48 13.54
C LEU A 116 3.90 -12.49 12.92
N VAL A 117 3.29 -11.31 12.79
CA VAL A 117 1.97 -11.16 12.16
C VAL A 117 2.15 -10.52 10.79
N ILE A 118 1.87 -11.28 9.74
CA ILE A 118 1.87 -10.78 8.36
C ILE A 118 0.44 -10.61 7.87
N GLY A 119 0.25 -9.75 6.88
CA GLY A 119 -1.05 -9.39 6.35
C GLY A 119 -0.99 -8.12 5.50
N ASP A 120 -2.17 -7.65 5.14
CA ASP A 120 -2.38 -6.51 4.25
C ASP A 120 -2.72 -5.21 5.01
N SER A 121 -3.55 -4.33 4.41
CA SER A 121 -3.97 -3.07 5.02
C SER A 121 -4.77 -3.23 6.32
N MET A 122 -5.44 -4.36 6.51
CA MET A 122 -6.23 -4.64 7.71
C MET A 122 -5.33 -4.92 8.92
N THR A 123 -4.20 -5.59 8.70
CA THR A 123 -3.21 -5.88 9.75
C THR A 123 -2.19 -4.77 9.91
N PHE A 124 -1.81 -4.12 8.81
CA PHE A 124 -1.09 -2.85 8.82
C PHE A 124 -1.89 -1.79 9.61
N ALA A 125 -3.21 -1.98 9.69
CA ALA A 125 -4.16 -1.20 10.47
C ALA A 125 -4.33 0.22 9.92
N GLU A 126 -4.76 0.33 8.66
CA GLU A 126 -5.10 1.63 8.09
C GLU A 126 -6.15 2.35 8.94
N GLY A 127 -5.84 3.60 9.30
CA GLY A 127 -6.74 4.46 10.07
C GLY A 127 -6.57 4.45 11.58
N VAL A 128 -5.71 3.59 12.14
CA VAL A 128 -5.46 3.54 13.59
C VAL A 128 -3.97 3.68 13.92
N GLU A 129 -3.63 4.27 15.06
CA GLU A 129 -2.24 4.46 15.48
C GLU A 129 -1.52 3.12 15.70
N ALA A 130 -0.19 3.09 15.55
CA ALA A 130 0.58 1.85 15.58
C ALA A 130 0.34 1.03 16.87
N GLU A 131 0.29 1.72 18.01
CA GLU A 131 0.02 1.13 19.33
C GLU A 131 -1.43 0.66 19.52
N GLN A 132 -2.34 0.95 18.58
CA GLN A 132 -3.73 0.51 18.59
C GLN A 132 -3.99 -0.67 17.64
N THR A 133 -2.98 -1.07 16.86
CA THR A 133 -3.08 -2.26 16.01
C THR A 133 -3.28 -3.52 16.86
N TYR A 134 -4.03 -4.51 16.35
CA TYR A 134 -4.30 -5.72 17.12
C TYR A 134 -3.03 -6.50 17.51
N PRO A 135 -1.92 -6.52 16.73
CA PRO A 135 -0.66 -7.10 17.18
C PRO A 135 -0.10 -6.41 18.43
N LYS A 136 -0.16 -5.06 18.50
CA LYS A 136 0.33 -4.30 19.66
C LYS A 136 -0.59 -4.34 20.86
N VAL A 137 -1.89 -4.35 20.62
CA VAL A 137 -2.86 -4.55 21.70
C VAL A 137 -2.66 -5.95 22.31
N LEU A 138 -2.44 -6.98 21.49
CA LEU A 138 -2.11 -8.33 21.95
C LEU A 138 -0.80 -8.33 22.75
N GLU A 139 0.28 -7.75 22.21
CA GLU A 139 1.59 -7.72 22.87
C GLU A 139 1.51 -7.13 24.29
N ARG A 140 0.80 -6.01 24.45
CA ARG A 140 0.59 -5.37 25.76
C ARG A 140 -0.27 -6.23 26.69
N ALA A 141 -1.24 -6.97 26.16
CA ALA A 141 -2.09 -7.87 26.93
C ALA A 141 -1.36 -9.16 27.38
N LEU A 142 -0.13 -9.39 26.91
CA LEU A 142 0.72 -10.53 27.26
C LEU A 142 1.85 -10.15 28.25
N ASP A 143 1.66 -9.06 29.00
CA ASP A 143 2.49 -8.60 30.13
C ASP A 143 4.00 -8.48 29.82
N GLY A 144 4.37 -8.22 28.56
CA GLY A 144 5.77 -8.07 28.15
C GLY A 144 6.60 -9.37 28.15
N ARG A 145 5.97 -10.54 28.33
CA ARG A 145 6.63 -11.86 28.20
C ARG A 145 6.74 -12.33 26.75
N TYR A 146 6.09 -11.62 25.82
CA TYR A 146 5.99 -11.98 24.42
C TYR A 146 6.29 -10.76 23.56
N GLU A 147 6.90 -10.99 22.40
CA GLU A 147 7.01 -9.99 21.35
C GLU A 147 6.03 -10.33 20.23
N VAL A 148 5.25 -9.36 19.77
CA VAL A 148 4.32 -9.54 18.66
C VAL A 148 4.63 -8.48 17.61
N ILE A 149 5.32 -8.88 16.55
CA ILE A 149 5.82 -7.99 15.51
C ILE A 149 4.76 -7.84 14.43
N ASN A 150 4.33 -6.61 14.16
CA ASN A 150 3.46 -6.31 13.02
C ASN A 150 4.32 -6.17 11.76
N ALA A 151 4.31 -7.22 10.95
CA ALA A 151 5.04 -7.30 9.68
C ALA A 151 4.15 -7.10 8.45
N ALA A 152 2.90 -6.71 8.64
CA ALA A 152 1.99 -6.45 7.53
C ALA A 152 2.44 -5.24 6.71
N ILE A 153 2.17 -5.30 5.41
CA ILE A 153 2.40 -4.21 4.47
C ILE A 153 1.11 -4.02 3.70
N ARG A 154 0.58 -2.79 3.74
CA ARG A 154 -0.67 -2.46 3.06
C ARG A 154 -0.62 -2.83 1.57
N GLY A 155 -1.70 -3.42 1.09
CA GLY A 155 -1.87 -3.83 -0.29
C GLY A 155 -0.99 -5.01 -0.72
N TYR A 156 -0.33 -5.72 0.19
CA TYR A 156 0.24 -7.03 -0.16
C TYR A 156 -0.87 -8.06 -0.31
N GLY A 157 -0.69 -9.00 -1.23
CA GLY A 157 -1.44 -10.25 -1.25
C GLY A 157 -0.61 -11.38 -0.64
N THR A 158 -1.23 -12.54 -0.48
CA THR A 158 -0.59 -13.71 0.16
C THR A 158 0.75 -14.09 -0.49
N ASP A 159 0.93 -13.92 -1.80
CA ASP A 159 2.20 -14.16 -2.48
C ASP A 159 3.34 -13.22 -2.04
N GLN A 160 3.07 -11.93 -1.99
CA GLN A 160 4.02 -10.94 -1.47
C GLN A 160 4.34 -11.20 -0.01
N GLU A 161 3.34 -11.56 0.80
CA GLU A 161 3.53 -11.89 2.21
C GLU A 161 4.45 -13.08 2.43
N MET A 162 4.34 -14.14 1.61
CA MET A 162 5.23 -15.30 1.71
C MET A 162 6.67 -14.95 1.35
N ILE A 163 6.90 -14.16 0.29
CA ILE A 163 8.24 -13.67 -0.06
C ILE A 163 8.77 -12.76 1.05
N TRP A 164 7.90 -11.97 1.69
CA TRP A 164 8.30 -11.10 2.79
C TRP A 164 8.75 -11.91 4.00
N LEU A 165 8.07 -13.00 4.32
CA LEU A 165 8.47 -13.93 5.37
C LEU A 165 9.85 -14.55 5.12
N GLU A 166 10.19 -14.91 3.88
CA GLU A 166 11.53 -15.44 3.54
C GLU A 166 12.66 -14.49 4.00
N ARG A 167 12.41 -13.18 3.97
CA ARG A 167 13.36 -12.16 4.44
C ARG A 167 13.32 -11.95 5.96
N LEU A 168 12.13 -12.07 6.57
CA LEU A 168 11.93 -11.76 7.98
C LEU A 168 12.23 -12.93 8.94
N VAL A 169 12.01 -14.17 8.53
CA VAL A 169 12.25 -15.35 9.36
C VAL A 169 13.72 -15.45 9.80
N PRO A 170 14.73 -15.30 8.92
CA PRO A 170 16.13 -15.34 9.34
C PRO A 170 16.51 -14.18 10.28
N LEU A 171 15.86 -13.02 10.11
CA LEU A 171 16.13 -11.82 10.90
C LEU A 171 15.56 -11.91 12.31
N TYR A 172 14.29 -12.27 12.43
CA TYR A 172 13.55 -12.22 13.69
C TYR A 172 13.41 -13.57 14.38
N ARG A 173 13.64 -14.70 13.69
CA ARG A 173 13.55 -16.06 14.25
C ARG A 173 12.28 -16.25 15.11
N PRO A 174 11.08 -16.03 14.54
CA PRO A 174 9.83 -16.13 15.29
C PRO A 174 9.54 -17.57 15.70
N ASP A 175 8.82 -17.76 16.81
CA ASP A 175 8.36 -19.08 17.28
C ASP A 175 6.99 -19.44 16.68
N ALA A 176 6.25 -18.44 16.19
CA ALA A 176 4.99 -18.61 15.47
C ALA A 176 4.78 -17.47 14.46
N VAL A 177 4.09 -17.79 13.37
CA VAL A 177 3.70 -16.83 12.33
C VAL A 177 2.19 -16.87 12.17
N VAL A 178 1.57 -15.70 12.27
CA VAL A 178 0.14 -15.50 12.02
C VAL A 178 -0.03 -14.84 10.66
N LEU A 179 -0.58 -15.59 9.70
CA LEU A 179 -1.07 -15.08 8.43
C LEU A 179 -2.47 -14.49 8.64
N ALA A 180 -2.58 -13.17 8.55
CA ALA A 180 -3.88 -12.50 8.58
C ALA A 180 -4.48 -12.46 7.17
N PHE A 181 -5.34 -13.43 6.87
CA PHE A 181 -5.93 -13.61 5.55
C PHE A 181 -7.20 -12.79 5.39
N PHE A 182 -7.21 -11.85 4.44
CA PHE A 182 -8.36 -11.02 4.12
C PHE A 182 -9.04 -11.50 2.83
N ALA A 183 -10.07 -12.33 2.98
CA ALA A 183 -10.77 -12.96 1.86
C ALA A 183 -11.44 -11.96 0.88
N VAL A 184 -11.52 -10.67 1.22
CA VAL A 184 -12.07 -9.64 0.33
C VAL A 184 -11.16 -9.37 -0.86
N ASN A 185 -9.83 -9.38 -0.68
CA ASN A 185 -8.86 -9.01 -1.71
C ASN A 185 -7.73 -10.03 -1.91
N ASP A 186 -7.34 -10.83 -0.91
CA ASP A 186 -6.19 -11.75 -1.03
C ASP A 186 -6.30 -12.71 -2.22
N VAL A 187 -7.53 -13.15 -2.53
CA VAL A 187 -7.84 -14.01 -3.68
C VAL A 187 -7.54 -13.32 -5.00
N ASP A 188 -7.85 -12.04 -5.12
CA ASP A 188 -7.64 -11.27 -6.34
C ASP A 188 -6.18 -10.77 -6.42
N ASP A 189 -5.62 -10.37 -5.27
CA ASP A 189 -4.29 -9.79 -5.15
C ASP A 189 -3.16 -10.72 -5.63
N VAL A 190 -3.30 -12.04 -5.44
CA VAL A 190 -2.32 -13.02 -5.92
C VAL A 190 -2.20 -13.02 -7.45
N LEU A 191 -3.30 -12.77 -8.16
CA LEU A 191 -3.31 -12.71 -9.62
C LEU A 191 -2.91 -11.32 -10.13
N TYR A 192 -3.26 -10.26 -9.40
CA TYR A 192 -2.81 -8.91 -9.72
C TYR A 192 -1.30 -8.72 -9.54
N ALA A 193 -0.72 -9.34 -8.51
CA ALA A 193 0.72 -9.37 -8.31
C ALA A 193 1.39 -10.27 -9.34
N GLY A 194 0.89 -11.51 -9.50
CA GLY A 194 1.41 -12.45 -10.50
C GLY A 194 2.81 -12.99 -10.15
N LEU A 195 3.18 -12.98 -8.88
CA LEU A 195 4.50 -13.45 -8.42
C LEU A 195 4.61 -14.98 -8.43
N PHE A 196 3.48 -15.68 -8.45
CA PHE A 196 3.43 -17.13 -8.60
C PHE A 196 2.38 -17.57 -9.62
N GLU A 197 2.67 -18.69 -10.27
CA GLU A 197 1.79 -19.35 -11.22
C GLU A 197 1.80 -20.86 -10.96
N VAL A 198 0.72 -21.55 -11.30
CA VAL A 198 0.69 -23.02 -11.32
C VAL A 198 0.98 -23.51 -12.73
N VAL A 199 2.13 -24.17 -12.90
CA VAL A 199 2.54 -24.79 -14.17
C VAL A 199 2.71 -26.29 -13.94
N ASP A 200 2.01 -27.12 -14.73
CA ASP A 200 2.01 -28.58 -14.59
C ASP A 200 1.75 -29.06 -13.14
N GLY A 201 0.83 -28.37 -12.46
CA GLY A 201 0.44 -28.66 -11.08
C GLY A 201 1.44 -28.19 -10.01
N ARG A 202 2.55 -27.55 -10.38
CA ARG A 202 3.58 -27.04 -9.47
C ARG A 202 3.52 -25.52 -9.35
N LEU A 203 3.77 -25.02 -8.15
CA LEU A 203 3.89 -23.59 -7.90
C LEU A 203 5.26 -23.09 -8.40
N VAL A 204 5.25 -22.08 -9.27
CA VAL A 204 6.46 -21.49 -9.87
C VAL A 204 6.49 -20.01 -9.57
N ARG A 205 7.57 -19.53 -8.96
CA ARG A 205 7.82 -18.10 -8.73
C ARG A 205 8.22 -17.43 -10.04
N ARG A 206 7.61 -16.28 -10.34
CA ARG A 206 7.85 -15.50 -11.55
C ARG A 206 8.52 -14.18 -11.20
N ARG A 207 9.40 -13.71 -12.08
CA ARG A 207 9.82 -12.30 -12.10
C ARG A 207 8.76 -11.51 -12.85
N VAL A 208 8.34 -10.40 -12.27
CA VAL A 208 7.28 -9.56 -12.84
C VAL A 208 7.83 -8.24 -13.37
N SER A 209 7.08 -7.63 -14.30
CA SER A 209 7.35 -6.33 -14.89
C SER A 209 6.04 -5.60 -15.16
N ALA A 210 6.11 -4.38 -15.70
CA ALA A 210 4.92 -3.59 -16.03
C ALA A 210 4.03 -4.22 -17.12
N GLU A 211 4.60 -5.14 -17.92
CA GLU A 211 3.89 -5.90 -18.95
C GLU A 211 3.16 -7.12 -18.39
N THR A 212 3.69 -7.73 -17.32
CA THR A 212 3.21 -9.03 -16.80
C THR A 212 2.44 -8.93 -15.50
N SER A 213 2.54 -7.80 -14.78
CA SER A 213 1.86 -7.58 -13.50
C SER A 213 1.16 -6.22 -13.47
N PRO A 214 -0.19 -6.20 -13.38
CA PRO A 214 -0.96 -4.97 -13.16
C PRO A 214 -0.47 -4.20 -11.92
N LYS A 215 -0.13 -4.93 -10.86
CA LYS A 215 0.38 -4.36 -9.61
C LYS A 215 1.75 -3.72 -9.79
N TYR A 216 2.68 -4.39 -10.46
CA TYR A 216 3.98 -3.82 -10.79
C TYR A 216 3.84 -2.55 -11.62
N LYS A 217 3.02 -2.59 -12.68
CA LYS A 217 2.77 -1.42 -13.54
C LYS A 217 2.25 -0.23 -12.74
N TYR A 218 1.27 -0.45 -11.87
CA TYR A 218 0.70 0.61 -11.05
C TYR A 218 1.76 1.25 -10.15
N TYR A 219 2.51 0.43 -9.40
CA TYR A 219 3.48 0.94 -8.43
C TYR A 219 4.74 1.54 -9.07
N GLU A 220 5.16 1.05 -10.24
CA GLU A 220 6.23 1.68 -11.03
C GLU A 220 5.83 3.11 -11.44
N GLN A 221 4.61 3.30 -11.94
CA GLN A 221 4.09 4.63 -12.29
C GLN A 221 3.96 5.54 -11.06
N GLN A 222 3.49 5.02 -9.93
CA GLN A 222 3.42 5.79 -8.68
C GLN A 222 4.82 6.19 -8.21
N SER A 223 5.78 5.26 -8.22
CA SER A 223 7.15 5.50 -7.77
C SER A 223 7.87 6.53 -8.65
N PHE A 224 7.68 6.46 -9.98
CA PHE A 224 8.21 7.45 -10.91
C PHE A 224 7.73 8.88 -10.59
N ILE A 225 6.45 9.03 -10.22
CA ILE A 225 5.89 10.33 -9.84
C ILE A 225 6.42 10.77 -8.46
N GLN A 226 6.52 9.85 -7.51
CA GLN A 226 6.93 10.14 -6.14
C GLN A 226 8.42 10.52 -6.01
N THR A 227 9.25 10.10 -6.95
CA THR A 227 10.71 10.35 -6.96
C THR A 227 11.10 11.68 -7.62
N PHE A 228 10.17 12.41 -8.22
CA PHE A 228 10.43 13.72 -8.81
C PHE A 228 10.93 14.75 -7.76
N PRO A 229 12.05 15.47 -8.02
CA PRO A 229 12.53 16.53 -7.13
C PRO A 229 11.50 17.65 -6.94
N GLY A 230 10.97 17.78 -5.73
CA GLY A 230 9.90 18.75 -5.41
C GLY A 230 8.50 18.14 -5.32
N TYR A 231 8.32 16.85 -5.62
CA TYR A 231 7.04 16.15 -5.43
C TYR A 231 6.50 16.35 -4.01
N ARG A 232 7.38 16.16 -3.01
CA ARG A 232 7.04 16.37 -1.60
C ARG A 232 6.53 17.78 -1.32
N PHE A 233 7.24 18.80 -1.81
CA PHE A 233 6.81 20.19 -1.67
C PHE A 233 5.43 20.41 -2.29
N LEU A 234 5.18 19.86 -3.50
CA LEU A 234 3.91 20.02 -4.19
C LEU A 234 2.74 19.37 -3.43
N ILE A 235 2.89 18.15 -2.92
CA ILE A 235 1.81 17.48 -2.18
C ILE A 235 1.55 18.11 -0.80
N GLU A 236 2.55 18.77 -0.21
CA GLU A 236 2.42 19.52 1.04
C GLU A 236 1.77 20.90 0.85
N HIS A 237 1.87 21.51 -0.34
CA HIS A 237 1.48 22.92 -0.53
C HIS A 237 0.41 23.18 -1.61
N SER A 238 0.08 22.21 -2.47
CA SER A 238 -0.88 22.39 -3.57
C SER A 238 -2.09 21.44 -3.48
N HIS A 239 -3.28 22.00 -3.32
CA HIS A 239 -4.52 21.25 -3.45
C HIS A 239 -4.79 20.85 -4.90
N LEU A 240 -4.40 21.65 -5.90
CA LEU A 240 -4.56 21.32 -7.31
C LEU A 240 -3.78 20.04 -7.69
N VAL A 241 -2.51 19.94 -7.26
CA VAL A 241 -1.70 18.73 -7.49
C VAL A 241 -2.31 17.53 -6.79
N ASN A 242 -2.75 17.70 -5.54
CA ASN A 242 -3.42 16.62 -4.80
C ASN A 242 -4.74 16.18 -5.47
N TRP A 243 -5.53 17.12 -5.97
CA TRP A 243 -6.80 16.86 -6.65
C TRP A 243 -6.59 16.07 -7.94
N ALA A 244 -5.60 16.49 -8.74
CA ALA A 244 -5.27 15.87 -10.01
C ALA A 244 -4.68 14.47 -9.80
N ARG A 245 -3.69 14.33 -8.90
CA ARG A 245 -3.03 13.04 -8.65
C ARG A 245 -3.99 12.01 -8.09
N GLN A 246 -4.89 12.39 -7.17
CA GLN A 246 -5.82 11.44 -6.56
C GLN A 246 -6.83 10.92 -7.58
N ARG A 247 -7.32 11.78 -8.49
CA ARG A 247 -8.21 11.36 -9.58
C ARG A 247 -7.50 10.48 -10.60
N TRP A 248 -6.27 10.83 -10.96
CA TRP A 248 -5.46 10.01 -11.86
C TRP A 248 -5.15 8.64 -11.24
N ALA A 249 -4.67 8.61 -9.99
CA ALA A 249 -4.36 7.37 -9.28
C ALA A 249 -5.59 6.49 -9.11
N ARG A 250 -6.74 7.06 -8.71
CA ARG A 250 -8.01 6.31 -8.62
C ARG A 250 -8.42 5.73 -9.98
N ARG A 251 -8.35 6.52 -11.05
CA ARG A 251 -8.69 6.05 -12.40
C ARG A 251 -7.78 4.93 -12.89
N GLU A 252 -6.47 5.04 -12.68
CA GLU A 252 -5.54 3.97 -13.05
C GLU A 252 -5.73 2.74 -12.17
N TYR A 253 -6.03 2.91 -10.88
CA TYR A 253 -6.36 1.80 -9.98
C TYR A 253 -7.60 1.05 -10.48
N ASP A 254 -8.72 1.76 -10.71
CA ASP A 254 -9.97 1.15 -11.19
C ASP A 254 -9.79 0.45 -12.56
N ARG A 255 -8.85 0.91 -13.39
CA ARG A 255 -8.52 0.30 -14.68
C ARG A 255 -7.72 -1.00 -14.54
N LEU A 256 -6.83 -1.08 -13.56
CA LEU A 256 -5.91 -2.20 -13.37
C LEU A 256 -6.46 -3.27 -12.41
N PHE A 257 -7.32 -2.87 -11.48
CA PHE A 257 -7.87 -3.72 -10.41
C PHE A 257 -9.40 -3.62 -10.40
N PRO A 258 -10.10 -4.25 -11.36
CA PRO A 258 -11.55 -4.25 -11.39
C PRO A 258 -12.10 -4.96 -10.14
N SER A 259 -13.13 -4.39 -9.51
CA SER A 259 -13.72 -4.90 -8.26
C SER A 259 -14.12 -6.38 -8.32
N SER A 260 -13.91 -7.11 -7.21
CA SER A 260 -14.13 -8.55 -7.03
C SER A 260 -15.52 -9.06 -7.44
N GLY A 261 -16.55 -8.21 -7.43
CA GLY A 261 -17.89 -8.56 -7.93
C GLY A 261 -17.99 -8.78 -9.46
N ALA A 262 -16.93 -8.48 -10.22
CA ALA A 262 -16.84 -8.70 -11.67
C ALA A 262 -16.02 -9.95 -12.04
N VAL A 263 -15.61 -10.74 -11.05
CA VAL A 263 -14.70 -11.86 -11.22
C VAL A 263 -15.49 -13.12 -11.57
N ASP A 264 -15.16 -13.75 -12.70
CA ASP A 264 -15.80 -14.99 -13.11
C ASP A 264 -15.26 -16.20 -12.32
N ALA A 265 -15.94 -17.34 -12.44
CA ALA A 265 -15.55 -18.57 -11.74
C ALA A 265 -14.15 -19.07 -12.15
N GLU A 266 -13.69 -18.76 -13.36
CA GLU A 266 -12.37 -19.18 -13.83
C GLU A 266 -11.26 -18.43 -13.07
N HIS A 267 -11.42 -17.12 -12.87
CA HIS A 267 -10.48 -16.34 -12.09
C HIS A 267 -10.41 -16.82 -10.63
N GLU A 268 -11.55 -17.08 -9.98
CA GLU A 268 -11.58 -17.65 -8.62
C GLU A 268 -10.78 -18.96 -8.56
N GLU A 269 -11.07 -19.91 -9.45
CA GLU A 269 -10.37 -21.20 -9.43
C GLU A 269 -8.87 -21.08 -9.72
N ARG A 270 -8.47 -20.16 -10.61
CA ARG A 270 -7.05 -19.86 -10.86
C ARG A 270 -6.36 -19.29 -9.64
N ALA A 271 -6.99 -18.32 -8.96
CA ALA A 271 -6.47 -17.75 -7.72
C ALA A 271 -6.33 -18.81 -6.62
N TRP A 272 -7.37 -19.62 -6.42
CA TRP A 272 -7.36 -20.70 -5.41
C TRP A 272 -6.34 -21.79 -5.73
N ALA A 273 -6.08 -22.08 -7.01
CA ALA A 273 -5.03 -23.01 -7.40
C ALA A 273 -3.64 -22.54 -6.96
N VAL A 274 -3.38 -21.22 -7.03
CA VAL A 274 -2.14 -20.61 -6.53
C VAL A 274 -2.13 -20.57 -5.00
N ILE A 275 -3.15 -19.98 -4.38
CA ILE A 275 -3.24 -19.80 -2.92
C ILE A 275 -3.11 -21.12 -2.17
N SER A 276 -3.85 -22.15 -2.57
CA SER A 276 -3.83 -23.44 -1.85
C SER A 276 -2.43 -24.08 -1.85
N ARG A 277 -1.69 -23.93 -2.95
CA ARG A 277 -0.31 -24.44 -3.08
C ARG A 277 0.69 -23.56 -2.35
N LEU A 278 0.49 -22.25 -2.38
CA LEU A 278 1.32 -21.29 -1.68
C LEU A 278 1.22 -21.48 -0.16
N LEU A 279 -0.01 -21.56 0.37
CA LEU A 279 -0.27 -21.88 1.77
C LEU A 279 0.31 -23.25 2.16
N GLY A 280 0.20 -24.25 1.27
CA GLY A 280 0.77 -25.59 1.51
C GLY A 280 2.29 -25.56 1.60
N SER A 281 2.94 -24.85 0.68
CA SER A 281 4.39 -24.68 0.67
C SER A 281 4.88 -23.90 1.89
N TRP A 282 4.11 -22.89 2.31
CA TRP A 282 4.38 -22.10 3.52
C TRP A 282 4.27 -22.92 4.80
N ASP A 283 3.18 -23.68 4.98
CA ASP A 283 2.98 -24.57 6.12
C ASP A 283 4.13 -25.60 6.24
N GLU A 284 4.51 -26.23 5.13
CA GLU A 284 5.63 -27.17 5.09
C GLU A 284 6.97 -26.52 5.40
N TRP A 285 7.21 -25.29 4.91
CA TRP A 285 8.41 -24.55 5.23
C TRP A 285 8.47 -24.15 6.71
N MET A 286 7.40 -23.58 7.26
CA MET A 286 7.36 -23.15 8.66
C MET A 286 7.60 -24.31 9.62
N ARG A 287 6.94 -25.46 9.40
CA ARG A 287 7.14 -26.64 10.24
C ARG A 287 8.57 -27.19 10.17
N ARG A 288 9.22 -27.14 9.00
CA ARG A 288 10.63 -27.53 8.86
C ARG A 288 11.57 -26.62 9.65
N GLU A 289 11.26 -25.32 9.73
CA GLU A 289 12.01 -24.35 10.54
C GLU A 289 11.64 -24.39 12.04
N GLY A 290 10.71 -25.28 12.45
CA GLY A 290 10.23 -25.36 13.83
C GLY A 290 9.31 -24.19 14.24
N ILE A 291 8.76 -23.48 13.26
CA ILE A 291 7.86 -22.33 13.43
C ILE A 291 6.41 -22.82 13.35
N ARG A 292 5.55 -22.37 14.26
CA ARG A 292 4.11 -22.71 14.23
C ARG A 292 3.35 -21.81 13.25
N PRO A 293 2.76 -22.34 12.15
CA PRO A 293 1.91 -21.55 11.26
C PRO A 293 0.48 -21.44 11.82
N LEU A 294 -0.08 -20.23 11.78
CA LEU A 294 -1.48 -19.96 12.09
C LEU A 294 -2.09 -19.06 11.03
N ILE A 295 -3.39 -19.20 10.79
CA ILE A 295 -4.16 -18.26 9.97
C ILE A 295 -5.15 -17.53 10.88
N LEU A 296 -5.17 -16.21 10.80
CA LEU A 296 -6.22 -15.37 11.36
C LEU A 296 -7.06 -14.87 10.20
N LEU A 297 -8.34 -15.23 10.14
CA LEU A 297 -9.26 -14.64 9.17
C LEU A 297 -9.55 -13.20 9.56
N ILE A 298 -9.58 -12.32 8.56
CA ILE A 298 -10.04 -10.94 8.72
C ILE A 298 -11.45 -10.84 8.13
N PRO A 299 -12.50 -10.66 8.94
CA PRO A 299 -13.86 -10.54 8.44
C PRO A 299 -14.07 -9.24 7.66
N SER A 300 -14.92 -9.28 6.63
CA SER A 300 -15.36 -8.07 5.94
C SER A 300 -16.31 -7.25 6.80
N TRP A 301 -16.44 -5.96 6.46
CA TRP A 301 -17.45 -5.10 7.08
C TRP A 301 -18.86 -5.69 6.95
N ALA A 302 -19.20 -6.25 5.78
CA ALA A 302 -20.52 -6.83 5.50
C ALA A 302 -20.78 -8.09 6.33
N GLN A 303 -19.78 -8.99 6.47
CA GLN A 303 -19.87 -10.15 7.34
C GLN A 303 -20.20 -9.76 8.80
N VAL A 304 -19.68 -8.64 9.27
CA VAL A 304 -19.89 -8.14 10.64
C VAL A 304 -21.19 -7.34 10.79
N HIS A 305 -21.52 -6.44 9.85
CA HIS A 305 -22.61 -5.48 10.03
C HIS A 305 -23.90 -5.86 9.31
N GLN A 306 -23.83 -6.69 8.27
CA GLN A 306 -24.97 -7.14 7.47
C GLN A 306 -25.31 -8.62 7.70
N GLY A 307 -24.53 -9.32 8.52
CA GLY A 307 -24.74 -10.73 8.84
C GLY A 307 -24.11 -11.72 7.86
N GLY A 308 -23.64 -11.25 6.69
CA GLY A 308 -22.99 -12.10 5.70
C GLY A 308 -22.53 -11.33 4.46
N ASP A 309 -21.75 -12.01 3.64
CA ASP A 309 -21.24 -11.57 2.35
C ASP A 309 -20.97 -12.81 1.51
N ALA A 310 -21.86 -13.16 0.57
CA ALA A 310 -21.87 -14.49 -0.04
C ALA A 310 -20.54 -14.89 -0.69
N LEU A 311 -19.85 -13.95 -1.34
CA LEU A 311 -18.55 -14.22 -1.95
C LEU A 311 -17.47 -14.41 -0.89
N VAL A 312 -17.39 -13.48 0.07
CA VAL A 312 -16.37 -13.54 1.12
C VAL A 312 -16.60 -14.70 2.06
N ASP A 313 -17.85 -15.06 2.35
CA ASP A 313 -18.24 -16.25 3.11
C ASP A 313 -17.77 -17.52 2.40
N ALA A 314 -18.01 -17.66 1.08
CA ALA A 314 -17.53 -18.79 0.30
C ALA A 314 -15.99 -18.89 0.30
N ARG A 315 -15.30 -17.76 0.12
CA ARG A 315 -13.83 -17.67 0.21
C ARG A 315 -13.33 -18.04 1.62
N THR A 316 -14.03 -17.61 2.67
CA THR A 316 -13.68 -17.92 4.06
C THR A 316 -13.83 -19.41 4.36
N GLU A 317 -14.91 -20.04 3.90
CA GLU A 317 -15.12 -21.47 4.08
C GLU A 317 -14.02 -22.32 3.40
N ARG A 318 -13.49 -21.88 2.25
CA ARG A 318 -12.35 -22.54 1.61
C ARG A 318 -11.09 -22.52 2.49
N VAL A 319 -10.79 -21.40 3.16
CA VAL A 319 -9.64 -21.32 4.08
C VAL A 319 -9.85 -22.19 5.32
N LEU A 320 -11.05 -22.17 5.89
CA LEU A 320 -11.41 -23.02 7.03
C LEU A 320 -11.31 -24.50 6.68
N GLN A 321 -11.79 -24.89 5.50
CA GLN A 321 -11.65 -26.25 4.99
C GLN A 321 -10.19 -26.64 4.80
N TRP A 322 -9.41 -25.81 4.10
CA TRP A 322 -7.98 -26.03 3.89
C TRP A 322 -7.23 -26.22 5.21
N GLY A 323 -7.54 -25.40 6.22
CA GLY A 323 -6.95 -25.49 7.55
C GLY A 323 -7.26 -26.81 8.26
N ARG A 324 -8.52 -27.28 8.18
CA ARG A 324 -8.92 -28.60 8.70
C ARG A 324 -8.18 -29.74 8.01
N GLU A 325 -8.07 -29.70 6.68
CA GLU A 325 -7.42 -30.74 5.88
C GLU A 325 -5.91 -30.85 6.18
N ARG A 326 -5.26 -29.73 6.47
CA ARG A 326 -3.82 -29.68 6.77
C ARG A 326 -3.46 -29.60 8.26
N SER A 327 -4.45 -29.64 9.15
CA SER A 327 -4.24 -29.46 10.59
C SER A 327 -3.46 -28.17 10.91
N VAL A 328 -3.81 -27.08 10.23
CA VAL A 328 -3.34 -25.72 10.49
C VAL A 328 -4.45 -24.97 11.23
N SER A 329 -4.12 -24.35 12.35
CA SER A 329 -5.10 -23.60 13.14
C SER A 329 -5.56 -22.35 12.38
N VAL A 330 -6.87 -22.26 12.13
CA VAL A 330 -7.53 -21.09 11.53
C VAL A 330 -8.44 -20.46 12.57
N LEU A 331 -8.16 -19.20 12.91
CA LEU A 331 -8.87 -18.41 13.91
C LEU A 331 -9.83 -17.45 13.21
N ASP A 332 -11.12 -17.49 13.58
CA ASP A 332 -12.18 -16.69 12.96
C ASP A 332 -12.84 -15.73 13.98
N PRO A 333 -12.42 -14.45 14.03
CA PRO A 333 -12.97 -13.47 14.97
C PRO A 333 -14.36 -12.93 14.56
N ARG A 334 -14.97 -13.44 13.48
CA ARG A 334 -16.24 -12.90 12.93
C ARG A 334 -17.36 -12.86 13.95
N LEU A 335 -17.52 -13.90 14.77
CA LEU A 335 -18.53 -13.88 15.83
C LEU A 335 -18.21 -12.86 16.92
N ALA A 336 -16.95 -12.76 17.35
CA ALA A 336 -16.52 -11.79 18.37
C ALA A 336 -16.77 -10.34 17.90
N LEU A 337 -16.44 -10.03 16.64
CA LEU A 337 -16.68 -8.73 16.04
C LEU A 337 -18.17 -8.41 15.88
N ARG A 338 -18.98 -9.40 15.48
CA ARG A 338 -20.45 -9.26 15.40
C ARG A 338 -21.06 -8.95 16.76
N THR A 339 -20.72 -9.74 17.77
CA THR A 339 -21.22 -9.51 19.14
C THR A 339 -20.78 -8.16 19.70
N ALA A 340 -19.57 -7.70 19.39
CA ALA A 340 -19.12 -6.36 19.78
C ALA A 340 -19.94 -5.26 19.09
N TRP A 341 -20.17 -5.39 17.78
CA TRP A 341 -21.02 -4.47 17.01
C TRP A 341 -22.46 -4.39 17.54
N GLU A 342 -23.08 -5.54 17.80
CA GLU A 342 -24.44 -5.62 18.37
C GLU A 342 -24.55 -4.95 19.76
N ARG A 343 -23.43 -4.87 20.49
CA ARG A 343 -23.32 -4.18 21.78
C ARG A 343 -22.98 -2.69 21.65
N GLY A 344 -22.97 -2.14 20.44
CA GLY A 344 -22.73 -0.73 20.15
C GLY A 344 -21.25 -0.34 20.04
N VAL A 345 -20.32 -1.30 19.96
CA VAL A 345 -18.91 -1.03 19.69
C VAL A 345 -18.73 -0.72 18.20
N GLN A 346 -18.13 0.43 17.87
CA GLN A 346 -17.86 0.77 16.48
C GLN A 346 -16.62 0.01 16.00
N THR A 347 -16.80 -1.19 15.46
CA THR A 347 -15.69 -2.07 15.07
C THR A 347 -14.99 -1.66 13.77
N TYR A 348 -15.68 -0.97 12.87
CA TYR A 348 -15.15 -0.53 11.58
C TYR A 348 -15.54 0.92 11.26
N TYR A 349 -14.73 1.57 10.42
CA TYR A 349 -15.07 2.86 9.82
C TYR A 349 -16.22 2.70 8.80
N PRO A 350 -17.31 3.49 8.91
CA PRO A 350 -18.47 3.34 8.03
C PRO A 350 -18.22 3.52 6.54
N ARG A 351 -17.30 4.42 6.13
CA ARG A 351 -17.02 4.65 4.70
C ARG A 351 -15.79 3.89 4.23
N ASP A 352 -14.70 3.95 4.98
CA ASP A 352 -13.40 3.39 4.62
C ASP A 352 -13.34 1.86 4.79
N ARG A 353 -14.22 1.30 5.62
CA ARG A 353 -14.36 -0.15 5.86
C ARG A 353 -13.14 -0.85 6.47
N HIS A 354 -12.11 -0.13 6.92
CA HIS A 354 -11.07 -0.67 7.80
C HIS A 354 -11.55 -0.72 9.26
N MET A 355 -10.91 -1.56 10.07
CA MET A 355 -11.23 -1.66 11.50
C MET A 355 -10.85 -0.39 12.25
N THR A 356 -11.67 0.02 13.22
CA THR A 356 -11.29 1.08 14.17
C THR A 356 -10.37 0.50 15.25
N ALA A 357 -9.81 1.37 16.11
CA ALA A 357 -9.05 0.92 17.27
C ALA A 357 -9.85 -0.03 18.19
N GLN A 358 -11.18 0.14 18.25
CA GLN A 358 -12.06 -0.75 19.02
C GLN A 358 -12.22 -2.11 18.34
N GLY A 359 -12.33 -2.15 17.01
CA GLY A 359 -12.32 -3.41 16.25
C GLY A 359 -11.01 -4.17 16.42
N HIS A 360 -9.87 -3.48 16.33
CA HIS A 360 -8.57 -4.06 16.61
C HIS A 360 -8.45 -4.62 18.04
N ALA A 361 -9.03 -3.96 19.04
CA ALA A 361 -9.06 -4.47 20.40
C ALA A 361 -9.88 -5.77 20.54
N VAL A 362 -11.00 -5.89 19.83
CA VAL A 362 -11.80 -7.12 19.78
C VAL A 362 -11.02 -8.26 19.15
N VAL A 363 -10.36 -8.01 18.02
CA VAL A 363 -9.51 -9.02 17.35
C VAL A 363 -8.34 -9.43 18.24
N ALA A 364 -7.68 -8.50 18.92
CA ALA A 364 -6.58 -8.80 19.84
C ALA A 364 -7.04 -9.70 21.00
N ALA A 365 -8.20 -9.40 21.61
CA ALA A 365 -8.76 -10.22 22.68
C ALA A 365 -9.12 -11.64 22.20
N TYR A 366 -9.74 -11.76 21.03
CA TYR A 366 -10.05 -13.05 20.43
C TYR A 366 -8.77 -13.85 20.11
N LEU A 367 -7.78 -13.20 19.49
CA LEU A 367 -6.50 -13.82 19.15
C LEU A 367 -5.77 -14.28 20.41
N LYS A 368 -5.79 -13.52 21.50
CA LYS A 368 -5.22 -13.94 22.79
C LYS A 368 -5.81 -15.25 23.27
N SER A 369 -7.14 -15.35 23.36
CA SER A 369 -7.83 -16.60 23.74
C SER A 369 -7.53 -17.76 22.81
N GLY A 370 -7.45 -17.50 21.49
CA GLY A 370 -7.06 -18.50 20.50
C GLY A 370 -5.64 -19.03 20.74
N LEU A 371 -4.67 -18.14 20.94
CA LEU A 371 -3.28 -18.51 21.21
C LEU A 371 -3.10 -19.24 22.54
N GLU A 372 -3.86 -18.88 23.58
CA GLU A 372 -3.88 -19.59 24.87
C GLU A 372 -4.40 -21.02 24.69
N SER A 373 -5.48 -21.20 23.93
CA SER A 373 -6.05 -22.52 23.65
C SER A 373 -5.10 -23.43 22.86
N LEU A 374 -4.19 -22.83 22.09
CA LEU A 374 -3.16 -23.52 21.31
C LEU A 374 -1.86 -23.72 22.11
N GLY A 375 -1.78 -23.22 23.35
CA GLY A 375 -0.57 -23.30 24.17
C GLY A 375 0.61 -22.50 23.61
N ILE A 376 0.35 -21.47 22.80
CA ILE A 376 1.38 -20.56 22.28
C ILE A 376 1.67 -19.45 23.28
N VAL A 377 0.64 -18.99 24.00
CA VAL A 377 0.77 -17.98 25.05
C VAL A 377 0.13 -18.45 26.36
N HIS A 378 0.59 -17.91 27.50
CA HIS A 378 0.18 -18.31 28.85
C HIS A 378 -0.08 -17.11 29.77
#